data_AF-A0A1C4WMY5-F1
#
_entry.id   AF-A0A1C4WMY5-F1
#
_cell.length_a   1.000
_cell.length_b   1.000
_cell.length_c   1.000
_cell.angle_alpha   90.00
_cell.angle_beta   90.00
_cell.angle_gamma   90.00
#
_symmetry.space_group_name_H-M   'P 1'
#
loop_
_entity.id
_entity.type
_entity.pdbx_description
1 polymer ?
#
loop_
_entity_poly.entity_id
_entity_poly.type
_entity_poly.pdbx_seq_one_letter_code
_entity_poly.pdbx_strand_id
1 'polypeptide(L)' 'MGWDECLAELLVQLGDHGLVAMVKMDGERQRSRWTVLVSGSPLGGEFVRWDGDDLNAGLSQVVAKLQARIPGLLD' A
#
# COMPACT_ATOMS: atom_id res chain seq x y z
N MET A 1 -0.39 -16.13 11.21
CA MET A 1 -1.06 -14.83 11.32
C MET A 1 -2.10 -14.76 10.23
N GLY A 2 -3.29 -14.28 10.57
CA GLY A 2 -4.34 -14.04 9.60
C GLY A 2 -3.92 -12.93 8.64
N TRP A 3 -4.42 -12.95 7.41
CA TRP A 3 -4.10 -11.95 6.40
C TRP A 3 -4.45 -10.51 6.86
N ASP A 4 -5.51 -10.41 7.67
CA ASP A 4 -5.97 -9.15 8.27
C ASP A 4 -4.98 -8.58 9.30
N GLU A 5 -4.30 -9.44 10.07
CA GLU A 5 -3.27 -9.03 11.03
C GLU A 5 -2.05 -8.45 10.29
N CYS A 6 -1.61 -9.12 9.22
CA CYS A 6 -0.50 -8.64 8.40
C CYS A 6 -0.79 -7.29 7.71
N LEU A 7 -2.02 -7.08 7.24
CA LEU A 7 -2.40 -5.81 6.61
C LEU A 7 -2.45 -4.67 7.64
N ALA A 8 -3.03 -4.92 8.82
CA ALA A 8 -3.09 -3.91 9.87
C ALA A 8 -1.69 -3.48 10.33
N GLU A 9 -0.78 -4.43 10.55
CA GLU A 9 0.61 -4.15 10.91
C GLU A 9 1.33 -3.33 9.83
N LEU A 10 1.17 -3.69 8.56
CA LEU A 10 1.74 -2.92 7.45
C LEU A 10 1.23 -1.47 7.47
N LEU A 11 -0.07 -1.26 7.65
CA LEU A 11 -0.65 0.09 7.69
C LEU A 11 -0.10 0.91 8.87
N VAL A 12 0.10 0.30 10.03
CA VAL A 12 0.74 0.94 11.20
C VAL A 12 2.17 1.34 10.87
N GLN A 13 2.98 0.42 10.33
CA GLN A 13 4.37 0.69 9.98
C GLN A 13 4.49 1.81 8.94
N LEU A 14 3.60 1.85 7.94
CA LEU A 14 3.56 2.96 6.99
C LEU A 14 3.22 4.28 7.70
N GLY A 15 2.27 4.27 8.62
CA GLY A 15 1.90 5.44 9.45
C GLY A 15 3.08 5.98 10.27
N ASP A 16 3.86 5.10 10.89
CA ASP A 16 5.04 5.47 11.68
C ASP A 16 6.13 6.17 10.84
N HIS A 17 6.13 5.92 9.52
CA HIS A 17 7.04 6.58 8.56
C HIS A 17 6.43 7.84 7.93
N GLY A 18 5.31 8.34 8.45
CA GLY A 18 4.64 9.54 7.91
C GLY A 18 3.97 9.31 6.55
N LEU A 19 3.62 8.05 6.23
CA LEU A 19 2.86 7.70 5.06
C LEU A 19 1.38 7.56 5.38
N VAL A 20 0.55 7.84 4.39
CA VAL A 20 -0.89 7.61 4.40
C VAL A 20 -1.18 6.56 3.34
N ALA A 21 -1.77 5.45 3.77
CA ALA A 21 -2.12 4.33 2.91
C ALA A 21 -3.65 4.13 2.85
N MET A 22 -4.14 3.81 1.67
CA MET A 22 -5.53 3.46 1.41
C MET A 22 -5.57 2.17 0.59
N VAL A 23 -6.33 1.19 1.07
CA VAL A 23 -6.71 -0.01 0.32
C VAL A 23 -8.21 0.05 0.10
N LYS A 24 -8.64 -0.05 -1.16
CA LYS A 24 -10.04 0.09 -1.55
C LYS A 24 -10.46 -1.07 -2.44
N MET A 25 -11.61 -1.68 -2.14
CA MET A 25 -12.32 -2.58 -3.06
C MET A 25 -13.14 -1.77 -4.06
N ASP A 26 -12.86 -1.93 -5.34
CA ASP A 26 -13.56 -1.29 -6.45
C ASP A 26 -14.58 -2.24 -7.09
N GLY A 27 -15.59 -2.61 -6.29
CA GLY A 27 -16.61 -3.61 -6.66
C GLY A 27 -17.60 -3.18 -7.75
N GLU A 28 -17.69 -1.89 -8.08
CA GLU A 28 -18.65 -1.37 -9.08
C GLU A 28 -18.20 -1.59 -10.53
N ARG A 29 -16.89 -1.78 -10.80
CA ARG A 29 -16.33 -1.77 -12.16
C ARG A 29 -15.81 -3.13 -12.64
N GLN A 30 -15.66 -4.09 -11.74
CA GLN A 30 -15.41 -5.52 -11.96
C GLN A 30 -15.35 -6.18 -10.57
N ARG A 31 -15.89 -7.40 -10.39
CA ARG A 31 -15.71 -8.13 -9.13
C ARG A 31 -14.21 -8.28 -8.84
N SER A 32 -13.84 -8.14 -7.57
CA SER A 32 -12.47 -8.34 -7.07
C SER A 32 -11.43 -7.34 -7.55
N ARG A 33 -11.81 -6.13 -7.98
CA ARG A 33 -10.84 -5.07 -8.27
C ARG A 33 -10.45 -4.32 -7.01
N TRP A 34 -9.18 -3.93 -6.93
CA TRP A 34 -8.58 -3.23 -5.82
C TRP A 34 -7.82 -2.01 -6.30
N THR A 35 -7.81 -0.97 -5.47
CA THR A 35 -6.86 0.14 -5.54
C THR A 35 -6.05 0.14 -4.26
N VAL A 36 -4.73 0.19 -4.40
CA VAL A 36 -3.79 0.50 -3.31
C VAL A 36 -3.14 1.84 -3.63
N LEU A 37 -3.24 2.78 -2.70
CA LEU A 37 -2.66 4.12 -2.84
C LEU A 37 -1.87 4.45 -1.58
N VAL A 38 -0.62 4.88 -1.75
CA VAL A 38 0.22 5.38 -0.68
C VAL A 38 0.76 6.75 -1.03
N SER A 39 0.63 7.69 -0.11
CA SER A 39 1.11 9.07 -0.21
C SER A 39 1.79 9.46 1.10
N GLY A 40 2.40 10.65 1.17
CA GLY A 40 2.97 11.16 2.41
C GLY A 40 4.13 12.11 2.17
N SER A 41 4.59 12.77 3.22
CA SER A 41 5.73 13.69 3.15
C SER A 41 7.02 13.04 2.62
N PRO A 42 7.35 11.77 2.93
CA PRO A 42 8.54 11.13 2.37
C PRO A 42 8.51 10.97 0.84
N LEU A 43 7.32 11.02 0.23
CA LEU A 43 7.15 10.92 -1.22
C LEU A 43 7.15 12.29 -1.92
N GLY A 44 7.34 13.40 -1.20
CA GLY A 44 7.51 14.72 -1.81
C GLY A 44 6.29 15.21 -2.59
N GLY A 45 5.08 14.79 -2.22
CA GLY A 45 3.83 15.13 -2.92
C GLY A 45 3.43 14.14 -4.02
N GLU A 46 4.30 13.19 -4.37
CA GLU A 46 3.95 12.06 -5.24
C GLU A 46 3.17 10.99 -4.47
N PHE A 47 2.50 10.12 -5.22
CA PHE A 47 1.87 8.91 -4.67
C PHE A 47 2.32 7.66 -5.41
N VAL A 48 2.36 6.54 -4.69
CA VAL A 48 2.50 5.21 -5.26
C VAL A 48 1.09 4.63 -5.35
N ARG A 49 0.67 4.32 -6.58
CA ARG A 49 -0.63 3.73 -6.86
C ARG A 49 -0.49 2.41 -7.58
N TRP A 50 -1.38 1.50 -7.24
CA TRP A 50 -1.61 0.26 -7.97
C TRP A 50 -3.12 -0.02 -8.07
N ASP A 51 -3.55 -0.49 -9.24
CA ASP A 51 -4.91 -0.95 -9.47
C ASP A 51 -4.86 -2.33 -10.16
N GLY A 52 -5.65 -3.29 -9.69
CA GLY A 52 -5.68 -4.64 -10.25
C GLY A 52 -6.63 -5.57 -9.50
N ASP A 53 -6.54 -6.86 -9.77
CA ASP A 53 -7.47 -7.89 -9.26
C ASP A 53 -6.88 -8.79 -8.16
N ASP A 54 -5.55 -8.77 -7.98
CA ASP A 54 -4.84 -9.46 -6.91
C ASP A 54 -4.25 -8.47 -5.90
N LEU A 55 -4.93 -8.34 -4.75
CA LEU A 55 -4.51 -7.44 -3.68
C LEU A 55 -3.13 -7.78 -3.11
N ASN A 56 -2.76 -9.07 -3.05
CA ASN A 56 -1.45 -9.47 -2.54
C ASN A 56 -0.34 -9.01 -3.47
N ALA A 57 -0.48 -9.28 -4.76
CA ALA A 57 0.45 -8.81 -5.76
C ALA A 57 0.54 -7.28 -5.75
N GLY A 58 -0.59 -6.59 -5.59
CA GLY A 58 -0.66 -5.14 -5.47
C GLY A 58 0.11 -4.59 -4.26
N LEU A 59 -0.12 -5.14 -3.08
CA LEU A 59 0.58 -4.74 -1.85
C LEU A 59 2.09 -4.99 -1.96
N SER A 60 2.52 -6.16 -2.44
CA SER A 60 3.94 -6.45 -2.64
C SER A 60 4.60 -5.48 -3.62
N GLN A 61 3.92 -5.13 -4.72
CA GLN A 61 4.44 -4.15 -5.68
C GLN A 61 4.53 -2.74 -5.09
N VAL A 62 3.54 -2.33 -4.30
CA VAL A 62 3.55 -1.02 -3.64
C VAL A 62 4.67 -0.95 -2.61
N VAL A 63 4.83 -1.97 -1.76
CA VAL A 63 5.92 -2.05 -0.78
C VAL A 63 7.29 -1.97 -1.46
N ALA A 64 7.53 -2.76 -2.51
CA ALA A 64 8.80 -2.73 -3.25
C ALA A 64 9.09 -1.34 -3.86
N LYS A 65 8.06 -0.66 -4.39
CA LYS A 65 8.21 0.71 -4.91
C LYS A 65 8.50 1.72 -3.80
N LEU A 66 7.92 1.56 -2.62
CA LEU A 66 8.16 2.44 -1.49
C LEU A 66 9.58 2.24 -0.94
N GLN A 67 10.04 0.99 -0.77
CA GLN A 67 11.41 0.67 -0.34
C GLN A 67 12.49 1.24 -1.29
N ALA A 68 12.22 1.24 -2.60
CA ALA A 68 13.11 1.84 -3.58
C ALA A 68 13.19 3.38 -3.47
N ARG A 69 12.18 4.03 -2.87
CA ARG A 69 12.09 5.49 -2.74
C ARG A 69 12.46 5.99 -1.34
N ILE A 70 12.24 5.18 -0.32
CA ILE A 70 12.39 5.52 1.09
C ILE A 70 13.34 4.49 1.72
N PRO A 71 14.65 4.80 1.80
CA PRO A 71 15.61 3.92 2.46
C PRO A 71 15.22 3.68 3.93
N GLY A 72 15.34 2.44 4.40
CA GLY A 72 15.00 2.07 5.79
C GLY A 72 13.52 1.77 6.04
N LEU A 73 12.68 1.81 5.01
CA LEU A 73 11.26 1.52 5.13
C LEU A 73 11.00 0.01 5.24
N LEU A 74 10.36 -0.42 6.33
CA LEU A 74 9.96 -1.81 6.60
C LEU A 74 11.18 -2.79 6.71
N ASP A 75 12.30 -2.29 7.23
CA ASP A 75 13.49 -3.08 7.59
C ASP A 75 13.33 -3.87 8.90
#